data_AF-A0A954RI88-F1
#
_entry.id   AF-A0A954RI88-F1
#
_cell.length_a   1.000
_cell.length_b   1.000
_cell.length_c   1.000
_cell.angle_alpha   90.00
_cell.angle_beta   90.00
_cell.angle_gamma   90.00
#
_symmetry.space_group_name_H-M   'P 1'
#
loop_
_entity.id
_entity.type
_entity.pdbx_description
1 polymer ?
#
loop_
_entity_poly.entity_id
_entity_poly.type
_entity_poly.pdbx_seq_one_letter_code
_entity_poly.pdbx_strand_id
1 'polypeptide(L)'
;LREEHPPVDEAALEWFVLTTIAENDNQVAEECIRWYRLRWRIEDWHRVLKSGCGTEKLAYRTAARLKRGIAINMVIAWRIMLMTLLGRECPELPAEVLFSDIEIEVLGAFAKKNTTPPMQSGRSHKTCGFVGRVS
;
A
#
# COMPACT_ATOMS: atom_id res chain seq x y z
N LEU A 1 -12.65 -5.27 -22.86
CA LEU A 1 -13.28 -4.13 -22.18
C LEU A 1 -12.84 -2.86 -22.87
N ARG A 2 -13.76 -2.01 -23.29
CA ARG A 2 -13.46 -0.71 -23.91
C ARG A 2 -14.31 0.37 -23.26
N GLU A 3 -13.69 1.49 -22.95
CA GLU A 3 -14.37 2.68 -22.42
C GLU A 3 -15.28 3.29 -23.49
N GLU A 4 -16.57 3.46 -23.17
CA GLU A 4 -17.56 4.00 -24.10
C GLU A 4 -17.50 5.52 -24.22
N HIS A 5 -17.13 6.21 -23.15
CA HIS A 5 -17.15 7.66 -23.03
C HIS A 5 -15.80 8.20 -22.51
N PRO A 6 -14.73 8.12 -23.32
CA PRO A 6 -13.44 8.67 -22.92
C PRO A 6 -13.50 10.20 -22.76
N PRO A 7 -12.65 10.79 -21.92
CA PRO A 7 -12.47 12.24 -21.85
C PRO A 7 -12.13 12.84 -23.23
N VAL A 8 -12.48 14.10 -23.42
CA VAL A 8 -12.15 14.84 -24.65
C VAL A 8 -10.63 14.85 -24.81
N ASP A 9 -10.17 14.54 -26.02
CA ASP A 9 -8.75 14.45 -26.42
C ASP A 9 -7.94 13.30 -25.77
N GLU A 10 -8.59 12.34 -25.10
CA GLU A 10 -7.93 11.13 -24.59
C GLU A 10 -8.33 9.87 -25.39
N ALA A 11 -7.37 8.94 -25.53
CA ALA A 11 -7.64 7.65 -26.13
C ALA A 11 -8.47 6.79 -25.16
N ALA A 12 -9.51 6.13 -25.68
CA ALA A 12 -10.33 5.23 -24.88
C ALA A 12 -9.49 4.12 -24.24
N LEU A 13 -9.72 3.87 -22.95
CA LEU A 13 -9.13 2.72 -22.28
C LEU A 13 -9.64 1.43 -22.91
N GLU A 14 -8.73 0.60 -23.41
CA GLU A 14 -9.06 -0.69 -23.99
C GLU A 14 -8.18 -1.79 -23.39
N TRP A 15 -8.82 -2.83 -22.84
CA TRP A 15 -8.16 -4.01 -22.28
C TRP A 15 -8.66 -5.28 -22.94
N PHE A 16 -7.70 -6.08 -23.41
CA PHE A 16 -7.88 -7.48 -23.79
C PHE A 16 -7.22 -8.34 -22.70
N VAL A 17 -8.05 -9.06 -21.93
CA VAL A 17 -7.57 -9.92 -20.85
C VAL A 17 -7.70 -11.36 -21.30
N LEU A 18 -6.56 -12.05 -21.42
CA LEU A 18 -6.55 -13.48 -21.69
C LEU A 18 -6.50 -14.22 -20.36
N THR A 19 -7.44 -15.13 -20.14
CA THR A 19 -7.58 -15.88 -18.88
C THR A 19 -7.84 -17.36 -19.15
N THR A 20 -7.44 -18.21 -18.21
CA THR A 20 -7.76 -19.65 -18.21
C THR A 20 -9.10 -19.94 -17.54
N ILE A 21 -9.75 -18.91 -17.00
CA ILE A 21 -11.03 -19.02 -16.32
C ILE A 21 -12.14 -19.12 -17.36
N ALA A 22 -12.97 -20.15 -17.26
CA ALA A 22 -14.05 -20.37 -18.19
C ALA A 22 -15.12 -19.28 -18.03
N GLU A 23 -15.36 -18.51 -19.09
CA GLU A 23 -16.37 -17.46 -19.11
C GLU A 23 -17.70 -18.02 -19.59
N ASN A 24 -18.63 -18.25 -18.65
CA ASN A 24 -20.00 -18.67 -18.97
C ASN A 24 -21.05 -17.62 -18.56
N ASP A 25 -20.63 -16.53 -17.91
CA ASP A 25 -21.50 -15.47 -17.38
C ASP A 25 -20.73 -14.14 -17.26
N ASN A 26 -21.44 -13.02 -17.42
CA ASN A 26 -20.92 -11.66 -17.29
C ASN A 26 -20.31 -11.40 -15.91
N GLN A 27 -20.86 -12.00 -14.85
CA GLN A 27 -20.30 -11.87 -13.49
C GLN A 27 -18.86 -12.38 -13.41
N VAL A 28 -18.52 -13.45 -14.14
CA VAL A 28 -17.16 -14.00 -14.19
C VAL A 28 -16.22 -13.03 -14.91
N ALA A 29 -16.68 -12.40 -16.00
CA ALA A 29 -15.89 -11.41 -16.73
C ALA A 29 -15.62 -10.15 -15.88
N GLU A 30 -16.62 -9.65 -15.15
CA GLU A 30 -16.46 -8.53 -14.21
C GLU A 30 -15.43 -8.85 -13.12
N GLU A 31 -15.47 -10.06 -12.59
CA GLU A 31 -14.54 -10.54 -11.57
C GLU A 31 -13.11 -10.67 -12.11
N CYS A 32 -12.94 -11.20 -13.34
CA CYS A 32 -11.66 -11.22 -14.04
C CYS A 32 -11.06 -9.81 -14.18
N ILE A 33 -11.88 -8.83 -14.56
CA ILE A 33 -11.46 -7.43 -14.64
C ILE A 33 -11.09 -6.91 -13.24
N ARG A 34 -11.89 -7.20 -12.21
CA ARG A 34 -11.61 -6.81 -10.82
C ARG A 34 -10.24 -7.32 -10.37
N TRP A 35 -9.90 -8.58 -10.64
CA TRP A 35 -8.59 -9.13 -10.34
C TRP A 35 -7.48 -8.49 -11.16
N TYR A 36 -7.70 -8.29 -12.47
CA TYR A 36 -6.71 -7.67 -13.35
C TYR A 36 -6.36 -6.24 -12.92
N ARG A 37 -7.34 -5.47 -12.41
CA ARG A 37 -7.12 -4.13 -11.83
C ARG A 37 -6.17 -4.16 -10.64
N LEU A 38 -6.08 -5.27 -9.90
CA LEU A 38 -5.13 -5.42 -8.80
C LEU A 38 -3.69 -5.65 -9.28
N ARG A 39 -3.44 -5.88 -10.58
CA ARG A 39 -2.09 -6.08 -11.13
C ARG A 39 -1.15 -4.93 -10.78
N TRP A 40 -1.64 -3.69 -10.78
CA TRP A 40 -0.83 -2.50 -10.47
C TRP A 40 -0.26 -2.51 -9.05
N ARG A 41 -0.81 -3.34 -8.14
CA ARG A 41 -0.36 -3.45 -6.75
C ARG A 41 1.12 -3.82 -6.65
N ILE A 42 1.66 -4.60 -7.58
CA ILE A 42 3.11 -4.92 -7.58
C ILE A 42 3.98 -3.69 -7.86
N GLU A 43 3.48 -2.73 -8.64
CA GLU A 43 4.20 -1.50 -8.98
C GLU A 43 4.21 -0.53 -7.78
N ASP A 44 3.10 -0.47 -7.03
CA ASP A 44 3.07 0.21 -5.74
C ASP A 44 4.08 -0.40 -4.76
N TRP A 45 4.16 -1.73 -4.67
CA TRP A 45 5.15 -2.40 -3.84
C TRP A 45 6.58 -2.09 -4.27
N HIS A 46 6.88 -2.12 -5.58
CA HIS A 46 8.19 -1.72 -6.08
C HIS A 46 8.52 -0.25 -5.74
N ARG A 47 7.54 0.64 -5.77
CA ARG A 47 7.72 2.04 -5.37
C ARG A 47 8.06 2.17 -3.90
N VAL A 48 7.37 1.45 -3.02
CA VAL A 48 7.68 1.41 -1.58
C VAL A 48 9.07 0.83 -1.36
N LEU A 49 9.43 -0.27 -2.04
CA LEU A 49 10.74 -0.90 -1.93
C LEU A 49 11.89 0.02 -2.37
N LYS A 50 11.72 0.72 -3.49
CA LYS A 50 12.76 1.58 -4.08
C LYS A 50 12.84 2.93 -3.38
N SER A 51 11.74 3.66 -3.34
CA SER A 51 11.72 5.04 -2.85
C SER A 51 11.52 5.10 -1.34
N GLY A 52 10.63 4.26 -0.78
CA GLY A 52 10.36 4.23 0.66
C GLY A 52 11.48 3.58 1.46
N CYS A 53 11.87 2.35 1.11
CA CYS A 53 12.96 1.64 1.78
C CYS A 53 14.36 2.01 1.24
N GLY A 54 14.44 2.81 0.17
CA GLY A 54 15.71 3.26 -0.38
C GLY A 54 16.58 2.11 -0.92
N THR A 55 16.01 1.00 -1.37
CA THR A 55 16.79 -0.24 -1.61
C THR A 55 17.90 -0.09 -2.66
N GLU A 56 17.75 0.85 -3.60
CA GLU A 56 18.74 1.12 -4.66
C GLU A 56 19.93 1.95 -4.14
N LYS A 57 19.83 2.52 -2.94
CA LYS A 57 20.90 3.30 -2.28
C LYS A 57 21.83 2.44 -1.43
N LEU A 58 21.59 1.13 -1.34
CA LEU A 58 22.40 0.21 -0.54
C LEU A 58 23.81 0.05 -1.14
N ALA A 59 24.82 0.66 -0.51
CA ALA A 59 26.21 0.63 -0.94
C ALA A 59 27.04 -0.50 -0.26
N TYR A 60 26.55 -1.74 -0.29
CA TYR A 60 27.30 -2.87 0.30
C TYR A 60 28.49 -3.31 -0.56
N ARG A 61 29.63 -3.58 0.08
CA ARG A 61 30.89 -3.96 -0.58
C ARG A 61 30.89 -5.35 -1.24
N THR A 62 29.85 -6.17 -1.06
CA THR A 62 29.75 -7.51 -1.67
C THR A 62 28.33 -7.80 -2.13
N ALA A 63 28.20 -8.56 -3.21
CA ALA A 63 26.90 -8.99 -3.74
C ALA A 63 26.09 -9.81 -2.71
N ALA A 64 26.75 -10.63 -1.89
CA ALA A 64 26.06 -11.42 -0.86
C ALA A 64 25.40 -10.54 0.21
N ARG A 65 26.09 -9.48 0.68
CA ARG A 65 25.52 -8.53 1.63
C ARG A 65 24.41 -7.69 1.00
N LEU A 66 24.59 -7.28 -0.26
CA LEU A 66 23.55 -6.57 -1.01
C LEU A 66 22.26 -7.40 -1.13
N LYS A 67 22.37 -8.67 -1.52
CA LYS A 67 21.20 -9.58 -1.61
C LYS A 67 20.45 -9.70 -0.28
N ARG A 68 21.16 -9.82 0.85
CA ARG A 68 20.55 -9.88 2.18
C ARG A 68 19.83 -8.58 2.54
N GLY A 69 20.45 -7.44 2.27
CA GLY A 69 19.84 -6.12 2.52
C GLY A 69 18.56 -5.92 1.69
N ILE A 70 18.60 -6.27 0.40
CA ILE A 70 17.42 -6.22 -0.47
C ILE A 70 16.32 -7.15 0.06
N ALA A 71 16.64 -8.37 0.46
CA ALA A 71 15.65 -9.33 0.97
C ALA A 71 14.94 -8.81 2.24
N ILE A 72 15.67 -8.17 3.15
CA ILE A 72 15.09 -7.53 4.33
C ILE A 72 14.17 -6.37 3.91
N ASN A 73 14.63 -5.51 3.01
CA ASN A 73 13.84 -4.39 2.49
C ASN A 73 12.56 -4.86 1.77
N MET A 74 12.57 -5.99 1.07
CA MET A 74 11.38 -6.57 0.43
C MET A 74 10.26 -6.86 1.45
N VAL A 75 10.61 -7.46 2.60
CA VAL A 75 9.65 -7.76 3.67
C VAL A 75 9.16 -6.49 4.35
N ILE A 76 10.06 -5.53 4.62
CA ILE A 76 9.69 -4.23 5.21
C ILE A 76 8.75 -3.46 4.29
N ALA A 77 9.07 -3.38 2.99
CA ALA A 77 8.24 -2.71 1.99
C ALA A 77 6.84 -3.31 1.93
N TRP A 78 6.74 -4.63 1.97
CA TRP A 78 5.45 -5.31 2.03
C TRP A 78 4.68 -4.97 3.31
N ARG A 79 5.33 -4.96 4.49
CA ARG A 79 4.68 -4.57 5.76
C ARG A 79 4.18 -3.13 5.73
N ILE A 80 5.00 -2.17 5.26
CA ILE A 80 4.60 -0.76 5.11
C ILE A 80 3.37 -0.63 4.22
N MET A 81 3.40 -1.33 3.09
CA MET A 81 2.30 -1.32 2.14
C MET A 81 1.02 -1.94 2.72
N LEU A 82 1.13 -3.08 3.42
CA LEU A 82 0.01 -3.72 4.10
C LEU A 82 -0.63 -2.77 5.12
N MET A 83 0.16 -2.15 5.98
CA MET A 83 -0.33 -1.19 6.98
C MET A 83 -1.03 0.00 6.33
N THR A 84 -0.47 0.50 5.22
CA THR A 84 -1.07 1.61 4.45
C THR A 84 -2.43 1.22 3.85
N LEU A 85 -2.56 0.00 3.33
CA LEU A 85 -3.82 -0.49 2.75
C LEU A 85 -4.86 -0.73 3.83
N LEU A 86 -4.50 -1.42 4.91
CA LEU A 86 -5.40 -1.68 6.03
C LEU A 86 -5.85 -0.38 6.70
N GLY A 87 -4.96 0.59 6.89
CA GLY A 87 -5.33 1.88 7.47
C GLY A 87 -6.31 2.69 6.60
N ARG A 88 -6.43 2.38 5.30
CA ARG A 88 -7.39 3.01 4.39
C ARG A 88 -8.70 2.24 4.28
N GLU A 89 -8.62 0.92 4.12
CA GLU A 89 -9.78 0.05 3.90
C GLU A 89 -10.50 -0.31 5.22
N CYS A 90 -9.74 -0.41 6.32
CA CYS A 90 -10.22 -0.86 7.62
C CYS A 90 -9.61 0.00 8.75
N PRO A 91 -9.94 1.30 8.83
CA PRO A 91 -9.33 2.21 9.80
C PRO A 91 -9.63 1.86 11.26
N GLU A 92 -10.71 1.14 11.52
CA GLU A 92 -11.12 0.69 12.85
C GLU A 92 -10.47 -0.64 13.27
N LEU A 93 -9.58 -1.20 12.43
CA LEU A 93 -8.89 -2.45 12.76
C LEU A 93 -7.98 -2.26 13.99
N PRO A 94 -8.07 -3.14 15.01
CA PRO A 94 -7.22 -3.05 16.19
C PRO A 94 -5.72 -3.14 15.84
N ALA A 95 -4.88 -2.36 16.52
CA ALA A 95 -3.44 -2.31 16.26
C ALA A 95 -2.75 -3.65 16.56
N GLU A 96 -3.31 -4.41 17.50
CA GLU A 96 -2.90 -5.75 17.94
C GLU A 96 -2.88 -6.77 16.80
N VAL A 97 -3.58 -6.50 15.70
CA VAL A 97 -3.56 -7.34 14.50
C VAL A 97 -2.20 -7.29 13.78
N LEU A 98 -1.47 -6.17 13.90
CA LEU A 98 -0.24 -5.90 13.14
C LEU A 98 1.01 -5.76 14.00
N PHE A 99 0.82 -5.43 15.27
CA PHE A 99 1.86 -5.09 16.22
C PHE A 99 1.71 -5.87 17.52
N SER A 100 2.84 -6.19 18.14
CA SER A 100 2.89 -6.70 19.50
C SER A 100 2.60 -5.60 20.52
N ASP A 101 2.23 -5.99 21.74
CA ASP A 101 1.92 -5.06 22.83
C ASP A 101 3.03 -4.03 23.08
N ILE A 102 4.30 -4.49 23.04
CA ILE A 102 5.46 -3.60 23.22
C ILE A 102 5.62 -2.62 22.05
N GLU A 103 5.37 -3.05 20.81
CA GLU A 103 5.43 -2.16 19.66
C GLU A 103 4.33 -1.10 19.74
N ILE A 104 3.12 -1.47 20.17
CA ILE A 104 2.00 -0.54 20.37
C ILE A 104 2.35 0.49 21.46
N GLU A 105 2.90 0.05 22.58
CA GLU A 105 3.32 0.94 23.67
C GLU A 105 4.37 1.95 23.18
N VAL A 106 5.42 1.47 22.52
CA VAL A 106 6.53 2.30 22.02
C VAL A 106 6.04 3.28 20.96
N LEU A 107 5.23 2.83 19.99
CA LEU A 107 4.66 3.69 18.95
C LEU A 107 3.69 4.73 19.55
N GLY A 108 2.90 4.34 20.55
CA GLY A 108 2.02 5.23 21.30
C GLY A 108 2.78 6.33 22.03
N ALA A 109 3.87 5.98 22.71
CA ALA A 109 4.75 6.94 23.37
C ALA A 109 5.44 7.88 22.36
N PHE A 110 5.93 7.34 21.25
CA PHE A 110 6.58 8.11 20.19
C PHE A 110 5.64 9.15 19.58
N ALA A 111 4.39 8.79 19.26
CA ALA A 111 3.47 9.75 18.66
C ALA A 111 3.04 10.85 19.62
N LYS A 112 2.84 10.56 20.91
CA LYS A 112 2.55 11.58 21.93
C LYS A 112 3.66 12.63 22.02
N LYS A 113 4.92 12.21 21.87
CA LYS A 113 6.09 13.11 21.86
C LYS A 113 6.17 13.96 20.59
N ASN A 114 5.71 13.44 19.46
CA ASN A 114 5.82 14.07 18.14
C ASN A 114 4.53 14.74 17.64
N THR A 115 3.48 14.83 18.48
CA THR A 115 2.29 15.61 18.16
C THR A 115 2.53 17.10 18.36
N THR A 116 2.64 17.85 17.26
CA THR A 116 2.24 19.26 17.21
C THR A 116 0.74 19.35 17.54
N PRO A 117 0.27 20.29 18.39
CA PRO A 117 -1.15 20.41 18.70
C PRO A 117 -1.97 20.57 17.41
N PRO A 118 -3.15 19.92 17.29
CA PRO A 118 -4.00 20.16 16.14
C PRO A 118 -4.42 21.63 16.15
N MET A 119 -4.08 22.36 15.09
CA MET A 119 -4.61 23.69 14.84
C MET A 119 -6.13 23.56 14.82
N GLN A 120 -6.80 24.20 15.79
CA GLN A 120 -8.24 24.08 15.96
C GLN A 120 -8.95 24.69 14.75
N SER A 121 -9.50 23.85 13.88
CA SER A 121 -10.64 24.20 13.05
C SER A 121 -11.67 23.08 13.11
N GLY A 122 -12.75 23.35 13.84
CA GLY A 122 -14.08 22.74 13.70
C GLY A 122 -14.20 21.22 13.58
N ARG A 123 -14.65 20.59 14.68
CA ARG A 123 -15.53 19.40 14.77
C ARG A 123 -15.10 18.06 14.13
N SER A 124 -15.03 17.05 15.03
CA SER A 124 -15.20 15.60 14.86
C SER A 124 -14.33 14.86 13.84
N HIS A 125 -13.34 14.12 14.37
CA HIS A 125 -13.11 12.66 14.25
C HIS A 125 -11.65 12.40 14.65
N LYS A 126 -11.43 12.04 15.92
CA LYS A 126 -10.09 11.77 16.47
C LYS A 126 -9.82 10.25 16.42
N THR A 127 -9.18 9.77 15.35
CA THR A 127 -8.34 8.55 15.36
C THR A 127 -7.58 8.29 14.05
N CYS A 128 -7.86 8.99 12.94
CA CYS A 128 -7.19 8.69 11.66
C CYS A 128 -5.94 9.58 11.43
N GLY A 129 -4.86 9.35 12.19
CA GLY A 129 -3.65 10.18 12.09
C GLY A 129 -2.32 9.47 12.30
N PHE A 130 -2.31 8.14 12.42
CA PHE A 130 -1.10 7.43 12.88
C PHE A 130 -0.26 6.81 11.76
N VAL A 131 -0.87 6.37 10.66
CA VAL A 131 -0.15 5.61 9.61
C VAL A 131 0.44 6.52 8.52
N GLY A 132 -0.12 7.70 8.30
CA GLY A 132 0.31 8.60 7.21
C GLY A 132 1.56 9.44 7.49
N ARG A 133 2.10 9.43 8.71
CA ARG A 133 3.22 10.33 9.11
C ARG A 133 4.55 9.60 9.36
N VAL A 134 4.57 8.28 9.18
CA VAL A 134 5.77 7.42 9.30
C VAL A 134 6.23 6.90 7.92
N SER A 135 5.59 7.32 6.83
CA SER A 135 5.99 7.04 5.45
C SER A 135 6.55 8.26 4.76
#